data_AF-A0A972ZZP0-F1
#
_entry.id   AF-A0A972ZZP0-F1
#
_cell.length_a   1.000
_cell.length_b   1.000
_cell.length_c   1.000
_cell.angle_alpha   90.00
_cell.angle_beta   90.00
_cell.angle_gamma   90.00
#
_symmetry.space_group_name_H-M   'P 1'
#
loop_
_entity.id
_entity.type
_entity.pdbx_description
1 polymer ?
#
loop_
_entity_poly.entity_id
_entity_poly.type
_entity_poly.pdbx_seq_one_letter_code
_entity_poly.pdbx_strand_id
1 'polypeptide(L)'
;MTQQDKNEWLDPLLSRAIGSNKSKGNFDQWKEQHPEALETLTGQAKEAPATPLASKTWNQKYSRTKLAIAAVIVGLVFTALYLVEGSLDGTSKVYAAMIEALQHVQTVHITGWTHTPSQRHSSAKDTPLDKSQKYPIESWEWTSDQGQYRLYDRQGPITVWDDGHRRYEHQAHHDRLYISKARASVKPLFKQYQSVTPDIESFKKRGRNLVGLGRRKSEGTNLKGFRVESKDTRRDIWIDAETNLFVENKVFVKRDGQWTLYRHRAITYDDTVPDHIREYTTPKASKIEYSWDIAPRFEAWHLRLKSIATYYQTHPLPETMALWPRQSEEQMSAHGLGHLEGITDKTGFWATPVQASLADVLRSRIRPYGSLRIPTDLQTIQLNHDLVTNNSHTPHQRAEFVLNELGLELVEVQEERTVWVAHYNGQTLKPWDQVVAPVPRGDARATHPGMDFSSNPTTLNTLFES
;
A
#
# COMPACT_ATOMS: atom_id res chain seq x y z
N MET A 1 51.96 -13.96 9.99
CA MET A 1 50.61 -14.56 9.88
C MET A 1 49.77 -13.65 9.02
N THR A 2 49.59 -14.02 7.77
CA THR A 2 48.75 -13.27 6.83
C THR A 2 47.27 -13.58 7.09
N GLN A 3 46.37 -12.76 6.55
CA GLN A 3 44.92 -12.96 6.66
C GLN A 3 44.46 -14.29 6.02
N GLN A 4 45.28 -14.85 5.13
CA GLN A 4 45.06 -16.13 4.47
C GLN A 4 45.27 -17.32 5.42
N ASP A 5 46.26 -17.24 6.34
CA ASP A 5 46.51 -18.25 7.37
C ASP A 5 45.38 -18.34 8.41
N LYS A 6 44.54 -17.30 8.53
CA LYS A 6 43.39 -17.27 9.45
C LYS A 6 42.12 -17.89 8.88
N ASN A 7 42.11 -18.33 7.62
CA ASN A 7 40.91 -18.90 6.99
C ASN A 7 41.00 -20.43 6.78
N GLU A 8 42.19 -21.03 6.80
CA GLU A 8 42.35 -22.48 6.55
C GLU A 8 41.83 -23.38 7.69
N TRP A 9 41.65 -22.85 8.91
CA TRP A 9 41.10 -23.62 10.04
C TRP A 9 39.56 -23.70 10.04
N LEU A 10 38.89 -22.93 9.18
CA LEU A 10 37.43 -22.77 9.18
C LEU A 10 36.71 -23.89 8.41
N ASP A 11 37.27 -24.34 7.30
CA ASP A 11 36.69 -25.37 6.43
C ASP A 11 36.54 -26.75 7.09
N PRO A 12 37.49 -27.21 7.93
CA PRO A 12 37.33 -28.47 8.68
C PRO A 12 36.21 -28.40 9.74
N LEU A 13 35.96 -27.22 10.31
CA LEU A 13 34.91 -27.01 11.32
C LEU A 13 33.52 -26.93 10.67
N LEU A 14 33.40 -26.27 9.52
CA LEU A 14 32.17 -26.22 8.73
C LEU A 14 31.77 -27.60 8.21
N SER A 15 32.74 -28.43 7.81
CA SER A 15 32.50 -29.81 7.38
C SER A 15 32.08 -30.75 8.51
N ARG A 16 32.48 -30.44 9.76
CA ARG A 16 32.09 -31.21 10.96
C ARG A 16 30.73 -30.80 11.54
N ALA A 17 30.37 -29.51 11.46
CA ALA A 17 29.12 -28.97 11.99
C ALA A 17 27.92 -29.19 11.06
N ILE A 18 28.17 -29.30 9.75
CA ILE A 18 27.17 -29.50 8.71
C ILE A 18 27.32 -30.94 8.23
N GLY A 19 26.71 -31.88 8.97
CA GLY A 19 26.67 -33.29 8.60
C GLY A 19 26.33 -33.47 7.11
N SER A 20 27.21 -34.16 6.40
CA SER A 20 27.23 -34.28 4.94
C SER A 20 26.01 -34.99 4.35
N ASN A 21 25.70 -34.58 3.11
CA ASN A 21 24.93 -35.27 2.06
C ASN A 21 23.40 -35.11 2.06
N LYS A 22 22.93 -33.93 1.61
CA LYS A 22 21.87 -33.75 0.58
C LYS A 22 21.81 -32.28 0.12
N SER A 23 21.30 -32.07 -1.10
CA SER A 23 21.45 -30.90 -1.99
C SER A 23 21.61 -29.54 -1.30
N LYS A 24 22.82 -28.96 -1.40
CA LYS A 24 23.06 -27.55 -1.10
C LYS A 24 22.52 -26.71 -2.27
N GLY A 25 21.63 -25.74 -1.99
CA GLY A 25 21.35 -24.67 -2.94
C GLY A 25 22.66 -23.98 -3.33
N ASN A 26 22.92 -23.87 -4.64
CA ASN A 26 24.17 -23.32 -5.15
C ASN A 26 24.10 -21.79 -5.13
N PHE A 27 24.54 -21.18 -4.02
CA PHE A 27 24.53 -19.73 -3.85
C PHE A 27 25.33 -18.99 -4.92
N ASP A 28 26.38 -19.61 -5.47
CA ASP A 28 27.15 -19.00 -6.57
C ASP A 28 26.31 -18.93 -7.85
N GLN A 29 25.58 -19.99 -8.17
CA GLN A 29 24.62 -20.01 -9.28
C GLN A 29 23.45 -19.03 -9.06
N TRP A 30 22.95 -18.90 -7.83
CA TRP A 30 21.90 -17.92 -7.51
C TRP A 30 22.37 -16.47 -7.73
N LYS A 31 23.62 -16.14 -7.32
CA LYS A 31 24.21 -14.81 -7.56
C LYS A 31 24.32 -14.51 -9.06
N GLU A 32 24.68 -15.51 -9.87
CA GLU A 32 24.75 -15.38 -11.33
C GLU A 32 23.37 -15.15 -11.95
N GLN A 33 22.32 -15.74 -11.39
CA GLN A 33 20.94 -15.64 -11.89
C GLN A 33 20.18 -14.39 -11.43
N HIS A 34 20.65 -13.71 -10.38
CA HIS A 34 20.00 -12.54 -9.77
C HIS A 34 20.97 -11.38 -9.47
N PRO A 35 21.74 -10.90 -10.46
CA PRO A 35 22.73 -9.84 -10.26
C PRO A 35 22.12 -8.53 -9.74
N GLU A 36 20.88 -8.21 -10.10
CA GLU A 36 20.14 -7.02 -9.66
C GLU A 36 19.84 -7.03 -8.14
N ALA A 37 19.59 -8.22 -7.58
CA ALA A 37 19.37 -8.40 -6.15
C ALA A 37 20.68 -8.21 -5.38
N LEU A 38 21.78 -8.72 -5.95
CA LEU A 38 23.12 -8.58 -5.37
C LEU A 38 23.62 -7.13 -5.41
N GLU A 39 23.39 -6.41 -6.50
CA GLU A 39 23.75 -5.00 -6.66
C GLU A 39 22.99 -4.11 -5.68
N THR A 40 21.69 -4.35 -5.48
CA THR A 40 20.88 -3.65 -4.46
C THR A 40 21.44 -3.89 -3.06
N LEU A 41 21.81 -5.14 -2.72
CA LEU A 41 22.36 -5.50 -1.41
C LEU A 41 23.76 -4.91 -1.14
N THR A 42 24.59 -4.77 -2.19
CA THR A 42 25.99 -4.35 -2.07
C THR A 42 26.19 -2.84 -2.24
N GLY A 43 25.42 -2.18 -3.11
CA GLY A 43 25.48 -0.73 -3.32
C GLY A 43 25.09 0.05 -2.07
N GLN A 44 24.05 -0.38 -1.36
CA GLN A 44 23.54 0.31 -0.16
C GLN A 44 24.41 0.11 1.08
N ALA A 45 25.30 -0.89 1.08
CA ALA A 45 26.28 -1.08 2.16
C ALA A 45 27.44 -0.07 2.10
N LYS A 46 27.66 0.57 0.94
CA LYS A 46 28.76 1.51 0.71
C LYS A 46 28.38 2.98 0.97
N GLU A 47 27.09 3.32 1.02
CA GLU A 47 26.62 4.72 1.06
C GLU A 47 25.97 5.16 2.38
N ALA A 48 26.37 4.64 3.55
CA ALA A 48 25.85 5.14 4.83
C ALA A 48 26.76 6.22 5.45
N PRO A 49 26.54 7.54 5.21
CA PRO A 49 27.19 8.59 5.99
C PRO A 49 26.53 8.76 7.36
N ALA A 50 27.34 9.12 8.35
CA ALA A 50 26.91 9.44 9.70
C ALA A 50 26.44 10.90 9.81
N THR A 51 25.14 11.16 9.72
CA THR A 51 24.55 12.46 10.12
C THR A 51 23.16 12.27 10.75
N PRO A 52 22.77 13.10 11.74
CA PRO A 52 21.53 12.91 12.50
C PRO A 52 20.36 13.58 11.77
N LEU A 53 19.33 12.80 11.43
CA LEU A 53 18.12 13.30 10.78
C LEU A 53 17.02 13.57 11.82
N ALA A 54 16.60 14.83 11.84
CA ALA A 54 15.50 15.35 12.64
C ALA A 54 14.16 14.63 12.34
N SER A 55 13.38 14.43 13.40
CA SER A 55 12.10 13.74 13.40
C SER A 55 11.05 14.47 12.54
N LYS A 56 10.77 13.95 11.35
CA LYS A 56 9.53 14.24 10.61
C LYS A 56 8.50 13.15 10.87
N THR A 57 7.30 13.60 11.19
CA THR A 57 6.09 12.89 11.59
C THR A 57 5.64 11.84 10.56
N TRP A 58 5.72 10.57 10.94
CA TRP A 58 5.29 9.42 10.14
C TRP A 58 3.90 8.96 10.57
N ASN A 59 2.86 9.66 10.10
CA ASN A 59 1.47 9.22 10.24
C ASN A 59 0.91 8.87 8.85
N GLN A 60 0.26 7.69 8.78
CA GLN A 60 -0.62 7.19 7.71
C GLN A 60 -0.02 6.84 6.33
N LYS A 61 0.19 5.53 6.07
CA LYS A 61 -0.22 4.82 4.82
C LYS A 61 0.24 3.35 4.66
N TYR A 62 0.51 2.61 5.74
CA TYR A 62 0.75 1.15 5.64
C TYR A 62 -0.35 0.38 6.34
N SER A 63 -1.13 -0.42 5.59
CA SER A 63 -2.15 -1.31 6.18
C SER A 63 -1.46 -2.30 7.12
N ARG A 64 -1.94 -2.40 8.36
CA ARG A 64 -1.34 -3.21 9.44
C ARG A 64 -1.18 -4.71 9.12
N THR A 65 -1.91 -5.24 8.14
CA THR A 65 -1.70 -6.60 7.58
C THR A 65 -0.32 -6.79 6.95
N LYS A 66 0.19 -5.78 6.22
CA LYS A 66 1.53 -5.85 5.59
C LYS A 66 2.64 -5.98 6.65
N LEU A 67 2.46 -5.32 7.79
CA LEU A 67 3.40 -5.35 8.93
C LEU A 67 3.40 -6.68 9.70
N ALA A 68 2.43 -7.56 9.50
CA ALA A 68 2.33 -8.80 10.26
C ALA A 68 3.13 -9.96 9.62
N ILE A 69 3.24 -9.99 8.29
CA ILE A 69 4.03 -10.97 7.53
C ILE A 69 5.43 -10.41 7.24
N ALA A 70 5.54 -9.14 6.84
CA ALA A 70 6.82 -8.44 6.69
C ALA A 70 7.72 -8.60 7.93
N ALA A 71 7.19 -8.32 9.12
CA ALA A 71 7.95 -8.35 10.36
C ALA A 71 8.37 -9.76 10.87
N VAL A 72 7.87 -10.83 10.24
CA VAL A 72 8.35 -12.20 10.46
C VAL A 72 9.57 -12.47 9.57
N ILE A 73 9.53 -11.97 8.33
CA ILE A 73 10.59 -12.12 7.32
C ILE A 73 11.83 -11.32 7.69
N VAL A 74 11.66 -10.15 8.29
CA VAL A 74 12.83 -9.35 8.64
C VAL A 74 13.65 -9.90 9.81
N GLY A 75 13.01 -10.72 10.64
CA GLY A 75 13.74 -11.49 11.62
C GLY A 75 14.87 -12.31 10.99
N LEU A 76 14.66 -12.82 9.77
CA LEU A 76 15.52 -13.79 9.09
C LEU A 76 16.85 -13.27 8.58
N VAL A 77 16.88 -12.05 8.05
CA VAL A 77 18.16 -11.50 7.57
C VAL A 77 19.06 -11.16 8.74
N PHE A 78 18.51 -11.03 9.95
CA PHE A 78 19.30 -10.99 11.16
C PHE A 78 19.61 -12.38 11.74
N THR A 79 18.71 -13.36 11.60
CA THR A 79 18.98 -14.79 11.88
C THR A 79 20.25 -15.22 11.17
N ALA A 80 20.37 -14.84 9.91
CA ALA A 80 21.49 -15.23 9.08
C ALA A 80 22.78 -14.41 9.39
N LEU A 81 22.67 -13.20 9.97
CA LEU A 81 23.79 -12.42 10.55
C LEU A 81 24.36 -13.03 11.83
N TYR A 82 23.58 -13.84 12.56
CA TYR A 82 23.98 -14.37 13.86
C TYR A 82 24.35 -15.86 13.84
N LEU A 83 23.90 -16.60 12.82
CA LEU A 83 24.12 -18.06 12.72
C LEU A 83 25.40 -18.47 12.01
N VAL A 84 26.06 -17.51 11.37
CA VAL A 84 27.40 -17.67 10.83
C VAL A 84 28.23 -16.60 11.51
N GLU A 85 28.85 -16.99 12.62
CA GLU A 85 29.79 -16.24 13.46
C GLU A 85 30.43 -15.00 12.77
N GLY A 86 29.69 -13.89 12.70
CA GLY A 86 30.18 -12.61 12.19
C GLY A 86 30.45 -12.47 10.69
N SER A 87 30.08 -13.42 9.82
CA SER A 87 30.29 -13.31 8.36
C SER A 87 29.01 -12.92 7.61
N LEU A 88 29.10 -11.82 6.84
CA LEU A 88 28.06 -11.35 5.92
C LEU A 88 27.62 -12.43 4.90
N ASP A 89 28.48 -13.41 4.58
CA ASP A 89 28.19 -14.45 3.59
C ASP A 89 27.21 -15.51 4.08
N GLY A 90 27.18 -15.77 5.39
CA GLY A 90 26.21 -16.69 5.98
C GLY A 90 24.79 -16.14 5.99
N THR A 91 24.70 -14.80 5.99
CA THR A 91 23.44 -14.07 6.03
C THR A 91 22.63 -14.28 4.76
N SER A 92 23.33 -14.03 3.66
CA SER A 92 22.78 -14.12 2.32
C SER A 92 22.41 -15.56 1.96
N LYS A 93 23.14 -16.56 2.48
CA LYS A 93 22.87 -17.99 2.20
C LYS A 93 21.56 -18.49 2.82
N VAL A 94 21.29 -18.22 4.09
CA VAL A 94 20.02 -18.66 4.72
C VAL A 94 18.84 -17.90 4.13
N TYR A 95 19.02 -16.60 3.86
CA TYR A 95 18.01 -15.82 3.16
C TYR A 95 17.72 -16.38 1.76
N ALA A 96 18.76 -16.62 0.96
CA ALA A 96 18.62 -17.20 -0.38
C ALA A 96 17.96 -18.58 -0.33
N ALA A 97 18.38 -19.46 0.58
CA ALA A 97 17.79 -20.79 0.74
C ALA A 97 16.30 -20.72 1.12
N MET A 98 15.89 -19.76 1.95
CA MET A 98 14.48 -19.56 2.25
C MET A 98 13.72 -19.00 1.04
N ILE A 99 14.27 -18.01 0.33
CA ILE A 99 13.64 -17.47 -0.88
C ILE A 99 13.46 -18.58 -1.92
N GLU A 100 14.47 -19.41 -2.13
CA GLU A 100 14.43 -20.61 -2.97
C GLU A 100 13.34 -21.58 -2.49
N ALA A 101 13.30 -21.91 -1.20
CA ALA A 101 12.23 -22.77 -0.66
C ALA A 101 10.83 -22.18 -0.90
N LEU A 102 10.65 -20.87 -0.71
CA LEU A 102 9.38 -20.17 -0.90
C LEU A 102 8.98 -20.03 -2.38
N GLN A 103 9.90 -20.17 -3.33
CA GLN A 103 9.56 -20.17 -4.76
C GLN A 103 8.79 -21.43 -5.16
N HIS A 104 8.94 -22.52 -4.41
CA HIS A 104 8.28 -23.80 -4.69
C HIS A 104 6.96 -23.99 -3.93
N VAL A 105 6.69 -23.15 -2.92
CA VAL A 105 5.45 -23.18 -2.13
C VAL A 105 4.25 -22.72 -2.96
N GLN A 106 3.23 -23.56 -3.03
CA GLN A 106 1.95 -23.27 -3.69
C GLN A 106 0.89 -22.76 -2.72
N THR A 107 0.91 -23.26 -1.47
CA THR A 107 -0.07 -22.92 -0.45
C THR A 107 0.61 -22.56 0.86
N VAL A 108 0.13 -21.51 1.53
CA VAL A 108 0.51 -21.15 2.89
C VAL A 108 -0.74 -21.15 3.75
N HIS A 109 -0.69 -21.88 4.87
CA HIS A 109 -1.76 -21.93 5.85
C HIS A 109 -1.26 -21.44 7.20
N ILE A 110 -1.99 -20.51 7.81
CA ILE A 110 -1.65 -19.85 9.07
C ILE A 110 -2.80 -20.03 10.06
N THR A 111 -2.50 -20.64 11.19
CA THR A 111 -3.43 -20.74 12.33
C THR A 111 -2.91 -19.98 13.54
N GLY A 112 -3.77 -19.74 14.53
CA GLY A 112 -3.34 -19.24 15.84
C GLY A 112 -4.35 -18.25 16.41
N TRP A 113 -3.86 -17.17 17.01
CA TRP A 113 -4.72 -16.14 17.59
C TRP A 113 -4.05 -14.76 17.68
N THR A 114 -4.85 -13.70 17.78
CA THR A 114 -4.39 -12.34 18.02
C THR A 114 -5.35 -11.54 18.89
N HIS A 115 -4.83 -10.56 19.64
CA HIS A 115 -5.65 -9.54 20.30
C HIS A 115 -6.06 -8.37 19.39
N THR A 116 -5.56 -8.30 18.16
CA THR A 116 -5.91 -7.25 17.19
C THR A 116 -6.15 -7.82 15.80
N PRO A 117 -7.39 -8.21 15.52
CA PRO A 117 -7.83 -8.50 14.17
C PRO A 117 -7.52 -7.32 13.23
N SER A 118 -7.05 -7.65 12.03
CA SER A 118 -6.70 -6.64 11.03
C SER A 118 -7.93 -6.15 10.27
N GLN A 119 -8.58 -5.10 10.79
CA GLN A 119 -9.59 -4.34 10.06
C GLN A 119 -8.92 -3.34 9.11
N ARG A 120 -9.21 -3.39 7.80
CA ARG A 120 -8.66 -2.39 6.85
C ARG A 120 -9.61 -1.23 6.63
N HIS A 121 -10.90 -1.50 6.73
CA HIS A 121 -11.93 -0.49 6.54
C HIS A 121 -12.67 -0.27 7.85
N SER A 122 -12.49 0.88 8.47
CA SER A 122 -13.18 1.25 9.71
C SER A 122 -13.81 2.63 9.57
N SER A 123 -15.00 2.81 10.13
CA SER A 123 -15.63 4.10 10.30
C SER A 123 -15.23 4.71 11.65
N ALA A 124 -15.24 6.05 11.75
CA ALA A 124 -15.03 6.74 13.02
C ALA A 124 -16.09 6.39 14.09
N LYS A 125 -17.24 5.85 13.65
CA LYS A 125 -18.35 5.43 14.52
C LYS A 125 -18.27 3.95 14.95
N ASP A 126 -17.31 3.18 14.44
CA ASP A 126 -17.20 1.76 14.72
C ASP A 126 -16.72 1.54 16.17
N THR A 127 -17.41 0.68 16.90
CA THR A 127 -16.98 0.26 18.24
C THR A 127 -15.69 -0.55 18.12
N PRO A 128 -14.59 -0.15 18.80
CA PRO A 128 -13.35 -0.91 18.75
C PRO A 128 -13.54 -2.33 19.29
N LEU A 129 -12.90 -3.31 18.65
CA LEU A 129 -12.84 -4.69 19.15
C LEU A 129 -12.16 -4.73 20.53
N ASP A 130 -12.66 -5.60 21.41
CA ASP A 130 -12.06 -5.82 22.73
C ASP A 130 -10.66 -6.42 22.59
N LYS A 131 -9.65 -5.66 23.03
CA LYS A 131 -8.24 -6.06 22.98
C LYS A 131 -7.83 -7.02 24.10
N SER A 132 -8.72 -7.31 25.06
CA SER A 132 -8.54 -8.33 26.08
C SER A 132 -8.82 -9.73 25.53
N GLN A 133 -9.74 -9.83 24.57
CA GLN A 133 -10.11 -11.09 23.92
C GLN A 133 -9.03 -11.59 22.96
N LYS A 134 -8.84 -12.91 22.92
CA LYS A 134 -8.07 -13.59 21.87
C LYS A 134 -9.00 -13.99 20.73
N TYR A 135 -8.69 -13.51 19.53
CA TYR A 135 -9.42 -13.85 18.32
C TYR A 135 -8.66 -14.93 17.55
N PRO A 136 -9.32 -16.03 17.14
CA PRO A 136 -8.68 -17.05 16.33
C PRO A 136 -8.24 -16.48 14.98
N ILE A 137 -7.12 -17.00 14.47
CA ILE A 137 -6.61 -16.75 13.12
C ILE A 137 -6.75 -18.03 12.32
N GLU A 138 -7.29 -17.91 11.12
CA GLU A 138 -7.25 -18.93 10.07
C GLU A 138 -7.05 -18.22 8.74
N SER A 139 -5.88 -18.39 8.13
CA SER A 139 -5.52 -17.74 6.87
C SER A 139 -4.95 -18.74 5.89
N TRP A 140 -5.43 -18.70 4.66
CA TRP A 140 -4.98 -19.49 3.53
C TRP A 140 -4.58 -18.55 2.40
N GLU A 141 -3.39 -18.74 1.86
CA GLU A 141 -2.91 -18.06 0.65
C GLU A 141 -2.46 -19.12 -0.34
N TRP A 142 -2.92 -19.04 -1.58
CA TRP A 142 -2.55 -20.03 -2.59
C TRP A 142 -2.60 -19.46 -4.00
N THR A 143 -2.01 -20.21 -4.93
CA THR A 143 -2.17 -19.97 -6.37
C THR A 143 -3.17 -20.98 -6.92
N SER A 144 -4.23 -20.50 -7.57
CA SER A 144 -5.21 -21.35 -8.27
C SER A 144 -4.59 -22.05 -9.47
N ASP A 145 -5.26 -23.09 -9.99
CA ASP A 145 -4.83 -23.82 -11.21
C ASP A 145 -4.65 -22.92 -12.44
N GLN A 146 -5.27 -21.74 -12.44
CA GLN A 146 -5.14 -20.72 -13.50
C GLN A 146 -3.97 -19.74 -13.25
N GLY A 147 -3.13 -19.98 -12.24
CA GLY A 147 -2.02 -19.10 -11.88
C GLY A 147 -2.42 -17.82 -11.13
N GLN A 148 -3.69 -17.68 -10.75
CA GLN A 148 -4.18 -16.50 -10.02
C GLN A 148 -3.99 -16.66 -8.52
N TYR A 149 -3.48 -15.61 -7.86
CA TYR A 149 -3.39 -15.55 -6.40
C TYR A 149 -4.78 -15.48 -5.76
N ARG A 150 -4.94 -16.21 -4.65
CA ARG A 150 -6.15 -16.26 -3.81
C ARG A 150 -5.77 -16.11 -2.35
N LEU A 151 -6.67 -15.52 -1.56
CA LEU A 151 -6.45 -15.28 -0.14
C LEU A 151 -7.76 -15.42 0.63
N TYR A 152 -7.77 -16.26 1.65
CA TYR A 152 -8.75 -16.25 2.73
C TYR A 152 -8.04 -15.90 4.04
N ASP A 153 -8.53 -14.91 4.80
CA ASP A 153 -7.97 -14.51 6.09
C ASP A 153 -9.08 -14.18 7.07
N ARG A 154 -9.31 -15.07 8.03
CA ARG A 154 -10.27 -14.91 9.12
C ARG A 154 -9.53 -14.60 10.41
N GLN A 155 -9.86 -13.46 11.01
CA GLN A 155 -9.35 -13.03 12.32
C GLN A 155 -10.53 -12.62 13.19
N GLY A 156 -11.03 -13.55 14.01
CA GLY A 156 -12.23 -13.33 14.82
C GLY A 156 -13.45 -12.98 13.97
N PRO A 157 -14.11 -11.81 14.19
CA PRO A 157 -15.32 -11.41 13.47
C PRO A 157 -15.03 -10.73 12.12
N ILE A 158 -13.78 -10.73 11.66
CA ILE A 158 -13.36 -10.15 10.38
C ILE A 158 -12.91 -11.27 9.46
N THR A 159 -13.44 -11.31 8.24
CA THR A 159 -13.05 -12.27 7.21
C THR A 159 -12.73 -11.52 5.93
N VAL A 160 -11.55 -11.75 5.39
CA VAL A 160 -11.08 -11.17 4.15
C VAL A 160 -10.96 -12.29 3.13
N TRP A 161 -11.55 -12.09 1.95
CA TRP A 161 -11.54 -13.04 0.86
C TRP A 161 -11.09 -12.35 -0.44
N ASP A 162 -10.18 -12.94 -1.19
CA ASP A 162 -9.68 -12.44 -2.46
C ASP A 162 -9.87 -13.53 -3.52
N ASP A 163 -10.83 -13.31 -4.42
CA ASP A 163 -11.18 -14.25 -5.48
C ASP A 163 -10.36 -14.02 -6.77
N GLY A 164 -9.22 -13.33 -6.68
CA GLY A 164 -8.39 -12.98 -7.84
C GLY A 164 -8.94 -11.85 -8.70
N HIS A 165 -10.22 -11.51 -8.60
CA HIS A 165 -10.85 -10.38 -9.30
C HIS A 165 -11.30 -9.28 -8.34
N ARG A 166 -11.85 -9.67 -7.21
CA ARG A 166 -12.42 -8.85 -6.15
C ARG A 166 -11.83 -9.27 -4.82
N ARG A 167 -11.75 -8.29 -3.96
CA ARG A 167 -11.44 -8.49 -2.55
C ARG A 167 -12.63 -8.07 -1.72
N TYR A 168 -13.02 -8.93 -0.81
CA TYR A 168 -14.11 -8.78 0.12
C TYR A 168 -13.54 -8.70 1.54
N GLU A 169 -14.06 -7.81 2.36
CA GLU A 169 -13.81 -7.76 3.80
C GLU A 169 -15.16 -7.72 4.51
N HIS A 170 -15.55 -8.86 5.06
CA HIS A 170 -16.77 -9.02 5.84
C HIS A 170 -16.47 -8.80 7.33
N GLN A 171 -17.22 -7.91 7.96
CA GLN A 171 -17.12 -7.55 9.36
C GLN A 171 -18.43 -7.94 10.07
N ALA A 172 -18.49 -9.17 10.55
CA ALA A 172 -19.72 -9.75 11.13
C ALA A 172 -20.27 -8.93 12.30
N HIS A 173 -19.38 -8.37 13.14
CA HIS A 173 -19.72 -7.54 14.30
C HIS A 173 -20.35 -6.18 13.96
N HIS A 174 -20.28 -5.75 12.70
CA HIS A 174 -20.92 -4.53 12.20
C HIS A 174 -21.94 -4.80 11.09
N ASP A 175 -22.16 -6.08 10.77
CA ASP A 175 -22.99 -6.54 9.66
C ASP A 175 -22.69 -5.77 8.35
N ARG A 176 -21.38 -5.73 8.02
CA ARG A 176 -20.84 -4.91 6.93
C ARG A 176 -19.95 -5.71 6.00
N LEU A 177 -20.09 -5.49 4.71
CA LEU A 177 -19.27 -6.05 3.65
C LEU A 177 -18.62 -4.94 2.83
N TYR A 178 -17.30 -4.91 2.84
CA TYR A 178 -16.51 -4.07 1.95
C TYR A 178 -16.09 -4.85 0.71
N ILE A 179 -16.32 -4.30 -0.48
CA ILE A 179 -15.91 -4.89 -1.74
C ILE A 179 -14.92 -3.94 -2.41
N SER A 180 -13.81 -4.47 -2.91
CA SER A 180 -12.80 -3.71 -3.66
C SER A 180 -12.24 -4.52 -4.82
N LYS A 181 -11.51 -3.89 -5.76
CA LYS A 181 -10.73 -4.69 -6.72
C LYS A 181 -9.73 -5.54 -5.95
N ALA A 182 -9.58 -6.80 -6.38
CA ALA A 182 -8.37 -7.53 -6.06
C ALA A 182 -7.20 -6.64 -6.50
N ARG A 183 -6.27 -6.36 -5.61
CA ARG A 183 -5.10 -5.58 -6.02
C ARG A 183 -4.29 -6.50 -6.92
N ALA A 184 -4.29 -6.25 -8.23
CA ALA A 184 -3.41 -6.93 -9.19
C ALA A 184 -1.92 -6.86 -8.76
N SER A 185 -1.58 -5.91 -7.88
CA SER A 185 -0.28 -5.73 -7.25
C SER A 185 -0.06 -6.47 -5.93
N VAL A 186 -1.01 -7.29 -5.44
CA VAL A 186 -0.66 -8.33 -4.45
C VAL A 186 0.13 -9.38 -5.20
N LYS A 187 1.41 -9.06 -5.41
CA LYS A 187 2.46 -10.01 -5.76
C LYS A 187 2.18 -11.29 -4.94
N PRO A 188 2.12 -12.47 -5.54
CA PRO A 188 2.06 -13.72 -4.78
C PRO A 188 3.12 -13.68 -3.66
N LEU A 189 2.86 -14.33 -2.54
CA LEU A 189 3.74 -14.32 -1.35
C LEU A 189 5.24 -14.38 -1.73
N PHE A 190 5.66 -15.26 -2.66
CA PHE A 190 7.03 -15.33 -3.21
C PHE A 190 7.57 -14.03 -3.83
N LYS A 191 6.77 -13.27 -4.57
CA LYS A 191 7.16 -11.95 -5.11
C LYS A 191 7.13 -10.84 -4.04
N GLN A 192 6.36 -10.99 -2.96
CA GLN A 192 6.47 -10.10 -1.77
C GLN A 192 7.72 -10.44 -0.94
N TYR A 193 8.09 -11.72 -0.86
CA TYR A 193 9.32 -12.19 -0.23
C TYR A 193 10.58 -11.67 -0.96
N GLN A 194 10.51 -11.39 -2.27
CA GLN A 194 11.60 -10.73 -3.01
C GLN A 194 11.82 -9.25 -2.61
N SER A 195 10.83 -8.56 -2.02
CA SER A 195 10.90 -7.11 -1.75
C SER A 195 11.16 -6.75 -0.28
N VAL A 196 11.71 -7.67 0.52
CA VAL A 196 11.83 -7.50 1.98
C VAL A 196 13.08 -6.67 2.37
N THR A 197 13.91 -6.29 1.40
CA THR A 197 15.09 -5.44 1.57
C THR A 197 14.84 -4.16 2.41
N PRO A 198 13.77 -3.37 2.19
CA PRO A 198 13.50 -2.16 2.99
C PRO A 198 13.11 -2.47 4.43
N ASP A 199 12.47 -3.62 4.60
CA ASP A 199 12.07 -4.11 5.89
C ASP A 199 13.32 -4.54 6.69
N ILE A 200 14.27 -5.27 6.06
CA ILE A 200 15.61 -5.64 6.56
C ILE A 200 16.40 -4.41 7.03
N GLU A 201 16.37 -3.34 6.25
CA GLU A 201 16.97 -2.06 6.65
C GLU A 201 16.33 -1.47 7.91
N SER A 202 15.02 -1.67 8.13
CA SER A 202 14.34 -1.19 9.34
C SER A 202 14.82 -1.85 10.65
N PHE A 203 15.55 -2.97 10.57
CA PHE A 203 16.16 -3.65 11.72
C PHE A 203 17.62 -3.26 11.94
N LYS A 204 18.29 -2.73 10.91
CA LYS A 204 19.55 -1.98 11.08
C LYS A 204 19.34 -0.64 11.80
N LYS A 205 18.09 -0.15 11.91
CA LYS A 205 17.77 1.03 12.72
C LYS A 205 18.11 0.76 14.20
N ARG A 206 18.89 1.66 14.80
CA ARG A 206 19.35 1.61 16.20
C ARG A 206 18.20 1.24 17.17
N GLY A 207 18.45 0.30 18.09
CA GLY A 207 17.54 -0.03 19.19
C GLY A 207 16.76 -1.35 19.08
N ARG A 208 17.21 -2.30 18.25
CA ARG A 208 16.70 -3.69 18.24
C ARG A 208 17.79 -4.68 18.60
N ASN A 209 17.45 -5.63 19.48
CA ASN A 209 18.32 -6.71 19.93
C ASN A 209 17.86 -8.03 19.28
N LEU A 210 18.81 -8.78 18.73
CA LEU A 210 18.57 -10.14 18.23
C LEU A 210 19.24 -11.14 19.16
N VAL A 211 18.52 -12.18 19.56
CA VAL A 211 19.01 -13.25 20.45
C VAL A 211 18.65 -14.61 19.89
N GLY A 212 19.60 -15.55 19.82
CA GLY A 212 19.30 -16.95 19.48
C GLY A 212 18.49 -17.63 20.60
N LEU A 213 17.41 -18.34 20.25
CA LEU A 213 16.62 -19.13 21.20
C LEU A 213 17.04 -20.61 21.25
N GLY A 214 18.05 -20.98 20.47
CA GLY A 214 18.55 -22.35 20.36
C GLY A 214 17.76 -23.21 19.37
N ARG A 215 17.88 -24.53 19.54
CA ARG A 215 17.15 -25.54 18.77
C ARG A 215 16.13 -26.24 19.65
N ARG A 216 15.02 -26.67 19.08
CA ARG A 216 14.06 -27.56 19.74
C ARG A 216 13.42 -28.50 18.73
N LYS A 217 12.90 -29.63 19.20
CA LYS A 217 12.07 -30.53 18.39
C LYS A 217 10.60 -30.19 18.61
N SER A 218 9.81 -30.09 17.55
CA SER A 218 8.36 -29.86 17.60
C SER A 218 7.71 -30.72 16.53
N GLU A 219 6.78 -31.58 16.90
CA GLU A 219 6.03 -32.45 15.96
C GLU A 219 6.93 -33.26 15.00
N GLY A 220 8.11 -33.65 15.47
CA GLY A 220 9.09 -34.38 14.65
C GLY A 220 10.10 -33.49 13.93
N THR A 221 9.79 -32.22 13.71
CA THR A 221 10.64 -31.27 13.00
C THR A 221 11.67 -30.62 13.93
N ASN A 222 12.91 -30.48 13.44
CA ASN A 222 13.95 -29.74 14.14
C ASN A 222 13.78 -28.25 13.88
N LEU A 223 13.38 -27.50 14.89
CA LEU A 223 13.20 -26.05 14.80
C LEU A 223 14.41 -25.31 15.33
N LYS A 224 14.68 -24.17 14.71
CA LYS A 224 15.69 -23.20 15.10
C LYS A 224 15.01 -21.87 15.43
N GLY A 225 15.23 -21.40 16.65
CA GLY A 225 14.53 -20.24 17.19
C GLY A 225 15.41 -19.02 17.33
N PHE A 226 14.81 -17.85 17.20
CA PHE A 226 15.45 -16.58 17.51
C PHE A 226 14.42 -15.56 17.98
N ARG A 227 14.92 -14.54 18.68
CA ARG A 227 14.15 -13.47 19.26
C ARG A 227 14.61 -12.14 18.69
N VAL A 228 13.66 -11.34 18.23
CA VAL A 228 13.89 -9.92 17.94
C VAL A 228 13.16 -9.09 18.98
N GLU A 229 13.88 -8.23 19.67
CA GLU A 229 13.36 -7.37 20.73
C GLU A 229 13.63 -5.91 20.41
N SER A 230 12.65 -5.04 20.61
CA SER A 230 12.76 -3.60 20.63
C SER A 230 12.23 -3.07 21.98
N LYS A 231 12.25 -1.75 22.19
CA LYS A 231 11.78 -1.13 23.44
C LYS A 231 10.43 -1.68 23.94
N ASP A 232 9.46 -1.81 23.03
CA ASP A 232 8.06 -2.11 23.38
C ASP A 232 7.50 -3.39 22.72
N THR A 233 8.28 -4.05 21.86
CA THR A 233 7.84 -5.27 21.16
C THR A 233 8.92 -6.34 21.16
N ARG A 234 8.52 -7.59 21.33
CA ARG A 234 9.38 -8.77 21.18
C ARG A 234 8.73 -9.76 20.23
N ARG A 235 9.53 -10.46 19.43
CA ARG A 235 9.08 -11.49 18.51
C ARG A 235 9.96 -12.72 18.68
N ASP A 236 9.37 -13.84 19.06
CA ASP A 236 10.04 -15.13 18.98
C ASP A 236 9.60 -15.81 17.67
N ILE A 237 10.57 -16.23 16.87
CA ILE A 237 10.35 -16.81 15.55
C ILE A 237 11.05 -18.15 15.50
N TRP A 238 10.35 -19.15 14.98
CA TRP A 238 10.87 -20.50 14.79
C TRP A 238 10.78 -20.89 13.32
N ILE A 239 11.90 -21.38 12.81
CA ILE A 239 12.04 -21.91 11.46
C ILE A 239 12.36 -23.40 11.53
N ASP A 240 11.92 -24.14 10.53
CA ASP A 240 12.38 -25.49 10.29
C ASP A 240 13.85 -25.46 9.85
N ALA A 241 14.71 -26.22 10.52
CA ALA A 241 16.14 -26.25 10.25
C ALA A 241 16.49 -26.98 8.94
N GLU A 242 15.60 -27.80 8.41
CA GLU A 242 15.79 -28.56 7.16
C GLU A 242 15.33 -27.75 5.95
N THR A 243 14.10 -27.23 6.01
CA THR A 243 13.49 -26.48 4.89
C THR A 243 13.79 -24.99 4.92
N ASN A 244 14.27 -24.45 6.04
CA ASN A 244 14.42 -23.02 6.32
C ASN A 244 13.09 -22.23 6.28
N LEU A 245 11.95 -22.91 6.26
CA LEU A 245 10.63 -22.29 6.24
C LEU A 245 10.14 -21.93 7.65
N PHE A 246 9.20 -20.99 7.76
CA PHE A 246 8.66 -20.55 9.05
C PHE A 246 7.64 -21.52 9.61
N VAL A 247 7.77 -21.86 10.88
CA VAL A 247 6.82 -22.77 11.52
C VAL A 247 6.01 -22.06 12.60
N GLU A 248 6.62 -21.11 13.33
CA GLU A 248 5.92 -20.42 14.42
C GLU A 248 6.38 -18.97 14.60
N ASN A 249 5.43 -18.08 14.90
CA ASN A 249 5.70 -16.72 15.32
C ASN A 249 4.89 -16.34 16.57
N LYS A 250 5.59 -15.89 17.61
CA LYS A 250 4.99 -15.31 18.83
C LYS A 250 5.38 -13.85 18.92
N VAL A 251 4.40 -12.97 19.03
CA VAL A 251 4.62 -11.54 19.24
C VAL A 251 4.23 -11.19 20.65
N PHE A 252 5.11 -10.49 21.36
CA PHE A 252 4.91 -9.97 22.69
C PHE A 252 4.94 -8.44 22.65
N VAL A 253 4.16 -7.82 23.52
CA VAL A 253 4.18 -6.37 23.76
C VAL A 253 4.53 -6.10 25.21
N LYS A 254 5.30 -5.04 25.46
CA LYS A 254 5.65 -4.65 26.82
C LYS A 254 4.51 -3.84 27.43
N ARG A 255 3.98 -4.28 28.57
CA ARG A 255 2.97 -3.56 29.38
C ARG A 255 3.41 -3.61 30.83
N ASP A 256 3.46 -2.45 31.48
CA ASP A 256 3.86 -2.32 32.89
C ASP A 256 5.19 -3.02 33.20
N GLY A 257 6.16 -2.88 32.27
CA GLY A 257 7.47 -3.50 32.37
C GLY A 257 7.54 -4.99 31.99
N GLN A 258 6.41 -5.67 31.81
CA GLN A 258 6.34 -7.11 31.54
C GLN A 258 6.00 -7.43 30.08
N TRP A 259 6.60 -8.50 29.56
CA TRP A 259 6.31 -9.02 28.22
C TRP A 259 5.02 -9.85 28.24
N THR A 260 3.98 -9.34 27.59
CA THR A 260 2.71 -10.05 27.43
C THR A 260 2.61 -10.64 26.03
N LEU A 261 2.33 -11.94 25.91
CA LEU A 261 2.10 -12.57 24.62
C LEU A 261 0.83 -11.98 23.98
N TYR A 262 1.01 -11.41 22.80
CA TYR A 262 0.02 -10.57 22.12
C TYR A 262 -0.60 -11.23 20.88
N ARG A 263 0.16 -12.13 20.26
CA ARG A 263 -0.22 -12.86 19.06
C ARG A 263 0.60 -14.14 18.97
N HIS A 264 -0.02 -15.19 18.48
CA HIS A 264 0.63 -16.46 18.15
C HIS A 264 0.15 -16.92 16.78
N ARG A 265 1.08 -17.40 15.98
CA ARG A 265 0.83 -17.96 14.66
C ARG A 265 1.64 -19.24 14.50
N ALA A 266 1.00 -20.29 14.01
CA ALA A 266 1.65 -21.45 13.42
C ALA A 266 1.46 -21.38 11.90
N ILE A 267 2.46 -21.83 11.15
CA ILE A 267 2.50 -21.74 9.69
C ILE A 267 2.83 -23.12 9.14
N THR A 268 2.06 -23.53 8.14
CA THR A 268 2.22 -24.76 7.37
C THR A 268 2.22 -24.41 5.89
N TYR A 269 2.81 -25.30 5.09
CA TYR A 269 3.05 -25.08 3.66
C TYR A 269 2.54 -26.27 2.87
N ASP A 270 2.01 -25.99 1.69
CA ASP A 270 1.54 -26.98 0.72
C ASP A 270 0.45 -27.94 1.25
N ASP A 271 -0.21 -27.53 2.33
CA ASP A 271 -1.46 -28.13 2.79
C ASP A 271 -2.52 -28.02 1.69
N THR A 272 -3.37 -29.04 1.56
CA THR A 272 -4.51 -28.99 0.64
C THR A 272 -5.52 -27.96 1.13
N VAL A 273 -5.76 -26.91 0.32
CA VAL A 273 -6.78 -25.90 0.63
C VAL A 273 -8.16 -26.56 0.64
N PRO A 274 -8.90 -26.53 1.77
CA PRO A 274 -10.22 -27.14 1.88
C PRO A 274 -11.23 -26.51 0.91
N ASP A 275 -12.17 -27.32 0.40
CA ASP A 275 -13.17 -26.85 -0.58
C ASP A 275 -14.00 -25.68 -0.06
N HIS A 276 -14.41 -25.71 1.22
CA HIS A 276 -15.17 -24.61 1.83
C HIS A 276 -14.38 -23.28 1.94
N ILE A 277 -13.05 -23.33 1.89
CA ILE A 277 -12.19 -22.14 1.81
C ILE A 277 -12.02 -21.72 0.35
N ARG A 278 -11.83 -22.68 -0.56
CA ARG A 278 -11.65 -22.44 -1.99
C ARG A 278 -12.89 -21.83 -2.65
N GLU A 279 -14.05 -22.34 -2.25
CA GLU A 279 -15.38 -21.96 -2.73
C GLU A 279 -16.07 -20.97 -1.79
N TYR A 280 -15.30 -20.32 -0.92
CA TYR A 280 -15.85 -19.42 0.09
C TYR A 280 -16.71 -18.33 -0.57
N THR A 281 -17.98 -18.32 -0.20
CA THR A 281 -18.93 -17.28 -0.60
C THR A 281 -19.11 -16.32 0.57
N THR A 282 -18.94 -15.04 0.30
CA THR A 282 -19.09 -14.01 1.32
C THR A 282 -20.52 -13.99 1.86
N PRO A 283 -20.71 -13.96 3.19
CA PRO A 283 -22.03 -13.82 3.79
C PRO A 283 -22.73 -12.54 3.32
N LYS A 284 -24.06 -12.59 3.30
CA LYS A 284 -24.88 -11.38 3.11
C LYS A 284 -24.67 -10.45 4.31
N ALA A 285 -24.58 -9.16 4.03
CA ALA A 285 -24.47 -8.11 5.03
C ALA A 285 -25.53 -7.02 4.77
N SER A 286 -26.09 -6.41 5.82
CA SER A 286 -27.04 -5.30 5.63
C SER A 286 -26.40 -4.03 5.07
N LYS A 287 -25.09 -3.84 5.30
CA LYS A 287 -24.32 -2.70 4.79
C LYS A 287 -23.27 -3.16 3.80
N ILE A 288 -23.44 -2.83 2.53
CA ILE A 288 -22.46 -3.12 1.48
C ILE A 288 -21.79 -1.81 1.06
N GLU A 289 -20.48 -1.74 1.21
CA GLU A 289 -19.66 -0.60 0.83
C GLU A 289 -18.69 -1.04 -0.27
N TYR A 290 -18.60 -0.23 -1.33
CA TYR A 290 -17.69 -0.50 -2.44
C TYR A 290 -16.54 0.49 -2.41
N SER A 291 -15.33 0.02 -2.73
CA SER A 291 -14.25 0.94 -3.06
C SER A 291 -14.64 1.77 -4.28
N TRP A 292 -14.13 2.99 -4.32
CA TRP A 292 -14.54 3.98 -5.31
C TRP A 292 -14.27 3.55 -6.76
N ASP A 293 -13.31 2.67 -7.00
CA ASP A 293 -12.94 2.17 -8.32
C ASP A 293 -13.84 1.04 -8.82
N ILE A 294 -14.84 0.63 -8.04
CA ILE A 294 -15.80 -0.42 -8.41
C ILE A 294 -17.23 -0.17 -7.94
N ALA A 295 -17.49 0.95 -7.28
CA ALA A 295 -18.84 1.21 -6.81
C ALA A 295 -19.81 1.24 -8.00
N PRO A 296 -20.99 0.61 -7.91
CA PRO A 296 -21.93 0.51 -9.02
C PRO A 296 -22.27 1.85 -9.66
N ARG A 297 -22.32 2.93 -8.86
CA ARG A 297 -22.52 4.30 -9.36
C ARG A 297 -21.48 4.79 -10.39
N PHE A 298 -20.33 4.14 -10.48
CA PHE A 298 -19.24 4.46 -11.41
C PHE A 298 -19.15 3.47 -12.58
N GLU A 299 -20.07 2.50 -12.69
CA GLU A 299 -20.03 1.45 -13.72
C GLU A 299 -20.12 2.01 -15.14
N ALA A 300 -21.06 2.95 -15.37
CA ALA A 300 -21.18 3.64 -16.66
C ALA A 300 -19.87 4.33 -17.07
N TRP A 301 -19.18 4.96 -16.12
CA TRP A 301 -17.87 5.57 -16.37
C TRP A 301 -16.79 4.53 -16.69
N HIS A 302 -16.75 3.40 -16.00
CA HIS A 302 -15.80 2.33 -16.32
C HIS A 302 -16.04 1.72 -17.71
N LEU A 303 -17.30 1.51 -18.11
CA LEU A 303 -17.63 1.05 -19.46
C LEU A 303 -17.18 2.08 -20.51
N ARG A 304 -17.37 3.37 -20.22
CA ARG A 304 -16.91 4.44 -21.09
C ARG A 304 -15.39 4.46 -21.24
N LEU A 305 -14.64 4.30 -20.14
CA LEU A 305 -13.18 4.20 -20.19
C LEU A 305 -12.69 3.04 -21.06
N LYS A 306 -13.34 1.88 -20.97
CA LYS A 306 -13.03 0.74 -21.85
C LYS A 306 -13.25 1.09 -23.32
N SER A 307 -14.36 1.74 -23.65
CA SER A 307 -14.66 2.18 -25.02
C SER A 307 -13.61 3.17 -25.55
N ILE A 308 -13.20 4.15 -24.74
CA ILE A 308 -12.13 5.10 -25.10
C ILE A 308 -10.80 4.36 -25.31
N ALA A 309 -10.44 3.46 -24.41
CA ALA A 309 -9.22 2.68 -24.53
C ALA A 309 -9.22 1.79 -25.79
N THR A 310 -10.32 1.11 -26.09
CA THR A 310 -10.48 0.29 -27.30
C THR A 310 -10.31 1.11 -28.59
N TYR A 311 -10.85 2.33 -28.65
CA TYR A 311 -10.64 3.18 -29.82
C TYR A 311 -9.15 3.49 -30.05
N TYR A 312 -8.43 3.90 -29.00
CA TYR A 312 -7.00 4.25 -29.10
C TYR A 312 -6.06 3.04 -29.24
N GLN A 313 -6.58 1.81 -29.25
CA GLN A 313 -5.82 0.66 -29.71
C GLN A 313 -5.64 0.66 -31.23
N THR A 314 -6.53 1.32 -31.97
CA THR A 314 -6.54 1.36 -33.45
C THR A 314 -6.35 2.76 -34.03
N HIS A 315 -6.32 3.78 -33.17
CA HIS A 315 -6.11 5.18 -33.54
C HIS A 315 -4.92 5.75 -32.77
N PRO A 316 -4.14 6.67 -33.37
CA PRO A 316 -3.08 7.33 -32.63
C PRO A 316 -3.67 8.10 -31.45
N LEU A 317 -2.95 8.09 -30.33
CA LEU A 317 -3.23 9.00 -29.22
C LEU A 317 -3.05 10.45 -29.70
N PRO A 318 -3.80 11.42 -29.15
CA PRO A 318 -3.58 12.81 -29.49
C PRO A 318 -2.16 13.23 -29.09
N GLU A 319 -1.57 14.15 -29.85
CA GLU A 319 -0.24 14.68 -29.53
C GLU A 319 -0.21 15.35 -28.15
N THR A 320 -1.29 16.06 -27.78
CA THR A 320 -1.42 16.77 -26.51
C THR A 320 -2.66 16.33 -25.73
N MET A 321 -3.85 16.70 -26.22
CA MET A 321 -5.14 16.37 -25.61
C MET A 321 -6.19 16.15 -26.70
N ALA A 322 -7.30 15.52 -26.34
CA ALA A 322 -8.47 15.43 -27.19
C ALA A 322 -9.75 15.65 -26.38
N LEU A 323 -10.69 16.39 -26.94
CA LEU A 323 -12.03 16.54 -26.39
C LEU A 323 -13.00 15.70 -27.22
N TRP A 324 -13.58 14.68 -26.58
CA TRP A 324 -14.41 13.71 -27.29
C TRP A 324 -15.88 13.93 -27.00
N PRO A 325 -16.71 14.26 -28.01
CA PRO A 325 -18.13 14.43 -27.78
C PRO A 325 -18.77 13.12 -27.34
N ARG A 326 -19.70 13.22 -26.37
CA ARG A 326 -20.52 12.09 -25.95
C ARG A 326 -21.86 12.15 -26.65
N GLN A 327 -22.26 11.01 -27.19
CA GLN A 327 -23.59 10.83 -27.80
C GLN A 327 -24.66 10.57 -26.73
N SER A 328 -24.28 10.07 -25.55
CA SER A 328 -25.20 9.82 -24.44
C SER A 328 -25.25 11.03 -23.51
N GLU A 329 -26.47 11.39 -23.10
CA GLU A 329 -26.74 12.39 -22.05
C GLU A 329 -26.66 11.80 -20.63
N GLU A 330 -26.42 10.49 -20.51
CA GLU A 330 -26.28 9.84 -19.20
C GLU A 330 -25.17 10.51 -18.40
N GLN A 331 -25.54 11.03 -17.22
CA GLN A 331 -24.61 11.64 -16.29
C GLN A 331 -23.78 10.55 -15.60
N MET A 332 -22.48 10.55 -15.86
CA MET A 332 -21.57 9.57 -15.28
C MET A 332 -20.88 10.16 -14.06
N SER A 333 -21.09 9.52 -12.91
CA SER A 333 -20.23 9.79 -11.76
C SER A 333 -18.83 9.29 -12.06
N ALA A 334 -17.80 10.07 -11.66
CA ALA A 334 -16.41 9.67 -11.77
C ALA A 334 -15.62 10.14 -10.55
N HIS A 335 -14.77 9.27 -10.02
CA HIS A 335 -13.91 9.56 -8.88
C HIS A 335 -12.50 9.91 -9.40
N GLY A 336 -12.37 11.10 -10.03
CA GLY A 336 -11.12 11.62 -10.57
C GLY A 336 -10.82 11.24 -12.02
N LEU A 337 -9.53 11.30 -12.40
CA LEU A 337 -9.04 10.90 -13.72
C LEU A 337 -9.19 9.37 -13.86
N GLY A 338 -9.82 8.93 -14.94
CA GLY A 338 -10.02 7.54 -15.28
C GLY A 338 -8.82 6.92 -16.00
N HIS A 339 -8.40 5.75 -15.51
CA HIS A 339 -7.33 4.94 -16.11
C HIS A 339 -7.84 4.25 -17.38
N LEU A 340 -7.08 4.37 -18.46
CA LEU A 340 -7.30 3.74 -19.76
C LEU A 340 -6.46 2.47 -19.84
N GLU A 341 -7.13 1.32 -19.74
CA GLU A 341 -6.50 0.00 -19.69
C GLU A 341 -5.55 -0.23 -20.89
N GLY A 342 -4.31 -0.64 -20.62
CA GLY A 342 -3.27 -0.88 -21.64
C GLY A 342 -2.61 0.37 -22.22
N ILE A 343 -3.14 1.57 -21.92
CA ILE A 343 -2.66 2.86 -22.44
C ILE A 343 -1.99 3.69 -21.34
N THR A 344 -2.68 3.91 -20.22
CA THR A 344 -2.24 4.84 -19.17
C THR A 344 -0.86 4.48 -18.63
N ASP A 345 -0.61 3.20 -18.33
CA ASP A 345 0.67 2.77 -17.74
C ASP A 345 1.85 2.94 -18.70
N LYS A 346 1.59 2.93 -20.02
CA LYS A 346 2.63 3.04 -21.07
C LYS A 346 2.89 4.48 -21.48
N THR A 347 1.86 5.32 -21.44
CA THR A 347 1.87 6.63 -22.10
C THR A 347 1.60 7.79 -21.15
N GLY A 348 1.06 7.51 -19.97
CA GLY A 348 0.64 8.53 -19.01
C GLY A 348 -0.68 9.23 -19.35
N PHE A 349 -1.41 8.77 -20.38
CA PHE A 349 -2.73 9.32 -20.74
C PHE A 349 -3.85 8.82 -19.83
N TRP A 350 -4.79 9.72 -19.51
CA TRP A 350 -5.98 9.48 -18.71
C TRP A 350 -7.19 10.10 -19.39
N ALA A 351 -8.39 9.72 -18.96
CA ALA A 351 -9.63 10.36 -19.41
C ALA A 351 -10.39 10.97 -18.24
N THR A 352 -11.13 12.06 -18.46
CA THR A 352 -12.01 12.69 -17.45
C THR A 352 -13.32 13.10 -18.10
N PRO A 353 -14.47 12.80 -17.48
CA PRO A 353 -15.73 13.27 -18.02
C PRO A 353 -15.87 14.77 -17.75
N VAL A 354 -16.20 15.50 -18.80
CA VAL A 354 -16.51 16.93 -18.83
C VAL A 354 -18.00 17.04 -19.13
N GLN A 355 -18.81 16.76 -18.11
CA GLN A 355 -20.27 16.57 -18.19
C GLN A 355 -21.02 17.53 -17.26
N ALA A 356 -20.75 18.81 -17.36
CA ALA A 356 -21.37 19.82 -16.51
C ALA A 356 -21.39 21.17 -17.23
N SER A 357 -21.89 22.19 -16.54
CA SER A 357 -21.75 23.56 -17.02
C SER A 357 -20.27 23.94 -17.13
N LEU A 358 -19.92 24.84 -18.05
CA LEU A 358 -18.56 25.36 -18.21
C LEU A 358 -18.03 25.90 -16.88
N ALA A 359 -18.90 26.57 -16.11
CA ALA A 359 -18.55 27.07 -14.79
C ALA A 359 -18.18 25.96 -13.79
N ASP A 360 -18.93 24.87 -13.75
CA ASP A 360 -18.65 23.75 -12.84
C ASP A 360 -17.37 23.02 -13.24
N VAL A 361 -17.15 22.83 -14.54
CA VAL A 361 -15.94 22.19 -15.09
C VAL A 361 -14.70 22.98 -14.68
N LEU A 362 -14.68 24.29 -14.94
CA LEU A 362 -13.55 25.17 -14.66
C LEU A 362 -13.36 25.46 -13.15
N ARG A 363 -14.35 25.18 -12.30
CA ARG A 363 -14.20 25.35 -10.84
C ARG A 363 -13.79 24.06 -10.11
N SER A 364 -13.95 22.90 -10.74
CA SER A 364 -13.74 21.61 -10.06
C SER A 364 -12.62 20.76 -10.66
N ARG A 365 -12.71 20.40 -11.94
CA ARG A 365 -11.91 19.31 -12.53
C ARG A 365 -10.63 19.77 -13.22
N ILE A 366 -10.67 20.97 -13.78
CA ILE A 366 -9.55 21.57 -14.53
C ILE A 366 -9.30 23.00 -14.04
N ARG A 367 -9.55 23.27 -12.76
CA ARG A 367 -9.48 24.63 -12.20
C ARG A 367 -8.11 25.25 -12.49
N PRO A 368 -8.02 26.27 -13.36
CA PRO A 368 -6.78 27.01 -13.49
C PRO A 368 -6.50 27.63 -12.13
N TYR A 369 -5.22 27.80 -11.84
CA TYR A 369 -4.85 28.50 -10.63
C TYR A 369 -5.39 29.96 -10.69
N GLY A 370 -5.75 30.53 -9.54
CA GLY A 370 -6.26 31.89 -9.44
C GLY A 370 -7.76 32.02 -9.16
N SER A 371 -8.21 33.28 -9.22
CA SER A 371 -9.62 33.64 -9.16
C SER A 371 -10.20 33.70 -10.56
N LEU A 372 -10.98 32.69 -10.92
CA LEU A 372 -11.60 32.61 -12.24
C LEU A 372 -12.92 33.40 -12.29
N ARG A 373 -12.97 34.42 -13.15
CA ARG A 373 -14.21 35.13 -13.50
C ARG A 373 -14.74 34.58 -14.83
N ILE A 374 -15.97 34.08 -14.81
CA ILE A 374 -16.64 33.56 -16.01
C ILE A 374 -17.86 34.46 -16.27
N PRO A 375 -17.96 35.10 -17.46
CA PRO A 375 -19.15 35.85 -17.86
C PRO A 375 -20.43 35.02 -17.69
N THR A 376 -21.51 35.64 -17.19
CA THR A 376 -22.74 34.95 -16.78
C THR A 376 -23.39 34.15 -17.90
N ASP A 377 -23.33 34.67 -19.12
CA ASP A 377 -23.78 34.02 -20.35
C ASP A 377 -22.99 32.73 -20.65
N LEU A 378 -21.67 32.75 -20.44
CA LEU A 378 -20.80 31.58 -20.66
C LEU A 378 -20.92 30.53 -19.56
N GLN A 379 -21.32 30.91 -18.33
CA GLN A 379 -21.37 29.98 -17.19
C GLN A 379 -22.27 28.78 -17.43
N THR A 380 -23.35 28.96 -18.21
CA THR A 380 -24.40 27.94 -18.40
C THR A 380 -24.17 27.00 -19.58
N ILE A 381 -23.12 27.23 -20.39
CA ILE A 381 -22.75 26.37 -21.52
C ILE A 381 -22.58 24.93 -21.02
N GLN A 382 -23.39 24.01 -21.53
CA GLN A 382 -23.32 22.61 -21.14
C GLN A 382 -22.25 21.89 -21.96
N LEU A 383 -21.34 21.24 -21.25
CA LEU A 383 -20.34 20.38 -21.84
C LEU A 383 -20.76 18.93 -21.64
N ASN A 384 -20.66 18.13 -22.70
CA ASN A 384 -20.89 16.70 -22.67
C ASN A 384 -19.78 15.96 -23.43
N HIS A 385 -18.58 16.00 -22.87
CA HIS A 385 -17.37 15.47 -23.51
C HIS A 385 -16.57 14.58 -22.56
N ASP A 386 -15.61 13.85 -23.12
CA ASP A 386 -14.53 13.22 -22.37
C ASP A 386 -13.21 13.88 -22.77
N LEU A 387 -12.49 14.43 -21.79
CA LEU A 387 -11.16 14.99 -21.98
C LEU A 387 -10.13 13.88 -21.82
N VAL A 388 -9.40 13.57 -22.89
CA VAL A 388 -8.29 12.62 -22.89
C VAL A 388 -6.98 13.43 -22.87
N THR A 389 -6.16 13.24 -21.84
CA THR A 389 -4.97 14.08 -21.61
C THR A 389 -3.87 13.32 -20.90
N ASN A 390 -2.61 13.70 -21.15
CA ASN A 390 -1.46 13.24 -20.37
C ASN A 390 -1.47 13.89 -18.97
N ASN A 391 -1.10 13.13 -17.93
CA ASN A 391 -1.02 13.66 -16.57
C ASN A 391 0.07 14.71 -16.36
N SER A 392 0.99 14.89 -17.32
CA SER A 392 1.97 15.97 -17.32
C SER A 392 1.34 17.36 -17.47
N HIS A 393 0.15 17.47 -18.06
CA HIS A 393 -0.49 18.76 -18.27
C HIS A 393 -1.06 19.33 -16.98
N THR A 394 -0.82 20.62 -16.74
CA THR A 394 -1.37 21.35 -15.59
C THR A 394 -2.89 21.55 -15.72
N PRO A 395 -3.61 21.81 -14.61
CA PRO A 395 -5.01 22.20 -14.68
C PRO A 395 -5.26 23.40 -15.62
N HIS A 396 -4.34 24.38 -15.63
CA HIS A 396 -4.40 25.55 -16.51
C HIS A 396 -4.35 25.16 -18.00
N GLN A 397 -3.38 24.35 -18.41
CA GLN A 397 -3.27 23.88 -19.81
C GLN A 397 -4.51 23.09 -20.26
N ARG A 398 -5.10 22.31 -19.35
CA ARG A 398 -6.34 21.56 -19.62
C ARG A 398 -7.54 22.51 -19.79
N ALA A 399 -7.61 23.57 -18.99
CA ALA A 399 -8.64 24.61 -19.12
C ALA A 399 -8.52 25.36 -20.44
N GLU A 400 -7.32 25.83 -20.80
CA GLU A 400 -7.06 26.49 -22.07
C GLU A 400 -7.45 25.61 -23.25
N PHE A 401 -7.07 24.33 -23.23
CA PHE A 401 -7.44 23.39 -24.28
C PHE A 401 -8.97 23.29 -24.44
N VAL A 402 -9.70 23.08 -23.34
CA VAL A 402 -11.17 22.98 -23.39
C VAL A 402 -11.81 24.29 -23.86
N LEU A 403 -11.29 25.45 -23.45
CA LEU A 403 -11.79 26.75 -23.87
C LEU A 403 -11.55 26.98 -25.36
N ASN A 404 -10.35 26.68 -25.86
CA ASN A 404 -9.98 26.86 -27.26
C ASN A 404 -10.87 26.02 -28.20
N GLU A 405 -11.22 24.79 -27.80
CA GLU A 405 -12.17 23.93 -28.54
C GLU A 405 -13.59 24.55 -28.63
N LEU A 406 -13.93 25.47 -27.73
CA LEU A 406 -15.18 26.22 -27.73
C LEU A 406 -15.05 27.60 -28.39
N GLY A 407 -13.87 27.96 -28.92
CA GLY A 407 -13.57 29.29 -29.45
C GLY A 407 -13.48 30.37 -28.36
N LEU A 408 -13.14 29.96 -27.13
CA LEU A 408 -12.95 30.82 -25.97
C LEU A 408 -11.47 30.83 -25.58
N GLU A 409 -11.02 31.88 -24.90
CA GLU A 409 -9.66 32.00 -24.39
C GLU A 409 -9.65 32.34 -22.90
N LEU A 410 -8.53 32.03 -22.24
CA LEU A 410 -8.28 32.46 -20.88
C LEU A 410 -7.42 33.73 -20.91
N VAL A 411 -7.96 34.83 -20.42
CA VAL A 411 -7.23 36.10 -20.34
C VAL A 411 -6.74 36.31 -18.91
N GLU A 412 -5.43 36.40 -18.74
CA GLU A 412 -4.84 36.79 -17.47
C GLU A 412 -5.04 38.29 -17.24
N VAL A 413 -5.64 38.64 -16.10
CA VAL A 413 -5.84 40.03 -15.70
C VAL A 413 -5.15 40.25 -14.37
N GLN A 414 -4.23 41.21 -14.33
CA GLN A 414 -3.64 41.68 -13.09
C GLN A 414 -4.54 42.77 -12.51
N GLU A 415 -5.09 42.51 -11.32
CA GLU A 415 -5.93 43.47 -10.59
C GLU A 415 -5.39 43.66 -9.18
N GLU A 416 -5.28 44.91 -8.73
CA GLU A 416 -4.99 45.19 -7.33
C GLU A 416 -6.15 44.74 -6.45
N ARG A 417 -5.85 43.95 -5.40
CA ARG A 417 -6.84 43.42 -4.47
C ARG A 417 -6.45 43.75 -3.03
N THR A 418 -7.41 44.25 -2.25
CA THR A 418 -7.27 44.34 -0.79
C THR A 418 -7.68 43.01 -0.17
N VAL A 419 -6.74 42.36 0.51
CA VAL A 419 -6.99 41.11 1.25
C VAL A 419 -6.94 41.34 2.76
N TRP A 420 -7.78 40.63 3.50
CA TRP A 420 -7.75 40.62 4.96
C TRP A 420 -7.05 39.35 5.42
N VAL A 421 -5.93 39.50 6.14
CA VAL A 421 -5.17 38.37 6.70
C VAL A 421 -5.41 38.33 8.22
N ALA A 422 -6.00 37.25 8.71
CA ALA A 422 -6.15 37.03 10.15
C ALA A 422 -4.84 36.49 10.73
N HIS A 423 -4.25 37.21 11.69
CA HIS A 423 -3.05 36.78 12.40
C HIS A 423 -3.42 36.18 13.77
N TYR A 424 -2.91 34.99 14.08
CA TYR A 424 -3.17 34.36 15.37
C TYR A 424 -2.38 35.08 16.47
N ASN A 425 -3.09 35.62 17.45
CA ASN A 425 -2.53 36.43 18.54
C ASN A 425 -2.20 35.62 19.82
N GLY A 426 -2.20 34.28 19.74
CA GLY A 426 -1.90 33.40 20.87
C GLY A 426 -3.05 33.15 21.85
N GLN A 427 -4.23 33.74 21.63
CA GLN A 427 -5.40 33.50 22.48
C GLN A 427 -6.06 32.15 22.15
N THR A 428 -6.62 31.48 23.15
CA THR A 428 -7.37 30.24 22.94
C THR A 428 -8.47 30.45 21.90
N LEU A 429 -8.40 29.69 20.80
CA LEU A 429 -9.37 29.76 19.72
C LEU A 429 -10.75 29.31 20.21
N LYS A 430 -11.79 30.05 19.81
CA LYS A 430 -13.17 29.58 19.97
C LYS A 430 -13.39 28.32 19.12
N PRO A 431 -14.29 27.42 19.54
CA PRO A 431 -14.83 26.40 18.66
C PRO A 431 -15.25 26.99 17.32
N TRP A 432 -14.97 26.29 16.22
CA TRP A 432 -15.10 26.81 14.86
C TRP A 432 -16.53 27.25 14.52
N ASP A 433 -17.52 26.63 15.14
CA ASP A 433 -18.95 26.92 15.03
C ASP A 433 -19.37 28.21 15.77
N GLN A 434 -18.47 28.80 16.57
CA GLN A 434 -18.68 30.06 17.30
C GLN A 434 -17.86 31.23 16.71
N VAL A 435 -17.13 31.00 15.62
CA VAL A 435 -16.35 32.03 14.92
C VAL A 435 -17.23 32.66 13.83
N VAL A 436 -17.52 33.95 13.98
CA VAL A 436 -18.21 34.74 12.95
C VAL A 436 -17.15 35.38 12.05
N ALA A 437 -17.25 35.16 10.73
CA ALA A 437 -16.35 35.80 9.78
C ALA A 437 -16.55 37.34 9.83
N PRO A 438 -15.47 38.14 9.76
CA PRO A 438 -15.54 39.60 9.90
C PRO A 438 -16.33 40.31 8.79
N VAL A 439 -16.59 39.63 7.67
CA VAL A 439 -17.51 40.09 6.63
C VAL A 439 -18.74 39.18 6.62
N PRO A 440 -19.97 39.72 6.78
CA PRO A 440 -21.19 38.93 6.72
C PRO A 440 -21.27 38.21 5.38
N ARG A 441 -21.48 36.88 5.41
CA ARG A 441 -21.94 36.13 4.24
C ARG A 441 -23.35 36.60 3.90
N GLY A 442 -23.46 37.69 3.13
CA GLY A 442 -24.60 37.82 2.23
C GLY A 442 -24.59 36.55 1.38
N ASP A 443 -25.71 35.83 1.35
CA ASP A 443 -25.93 34.68 0.48
C ASP A 443 -25.00 33.47 0.69
N ALA A 444 -25.48 32.50 1.47
CA ALA A 444 -24.82 31.24 1.79
C ALA A 444 -24.71 30.23 0.62
N ARG A 445 -24.19 30.62 -0.56
CA ARG A 445 -23.72 29.67 -1.59
C ARG A 445 -22.44 30.13 -2.29
N ALA A 446 -21.48 29.20 -2.28
CA ALA A 446 -20.20 29.17 -3.01
C ALA A 446 -19.22 30.32 -2.73
N THR A 447 -17.95 29.96 -2.51
CA THR A 447 -16.81 30.86 -2.54
C THR A 447 -16.88 31.79 -3.76
N HIS A 448 -17.06 33.09 -3.51
CA HIS A 448 -16.84 34.13 -4.50
C HIS A 448 -15.37 34.15 -4.97
N PRO A 449 -15.06 34.78 -6.12
CA PRO A 449 -13.68 34.96 -6.58
C PRO A 449 -12.79 35.50 -5.44
N GLY A 450 -11.68 34.81 -5.16
CA GLY A 450 -10.69 35.22 -4.15
C GLY A 450 -10.68 34.44 -2.82
N MET A 451 -11.49 33.38 -2.67
CA MET A 451 -11.38 32.47 -1.51
C MET A 451 -10.98 31.06 -1.93
N ASP A 452 -9.93 30.52 -1.31
CA ASP A 452 -9.49 29.14 -1.47
C ASP A 452 -9.53 28.39 -0.13
N PHE A 453 -9.84 27.09 -0.18
CA PHE A 453 -9.83 26.21 0.98
C PHE A 453 -8.93 25.02 0.68
N SER A 454 -7.78 24.94 1.36
CA SER A 454 -6.87 23.81 1.28
C SER A 454 -6.84 23.07 2.62
N SER A 455 -6.82 21.73 2.55
CA SER A 455 -6.70 20.87 3.74
C SER A 455 -5.25 20.62 4.16
N ASN A 456 -4.28 21.27 3.51
CA ASN A 456 -2.85 21.11 3.72
C ASN A 456 -2.24 22.47 4.10
N PRO A 457 -1.12 22.52 4.84
CA PRO A 457 -0.41 23.77 5.05
C PRO A 457 0.07 24.34 3.70
N THR A 458 -0.61 25.36 3.21
CA THR A 458 -0.23 26.16 2.04
C THR A 458 0.43 27.46 2.49
N THR A 459 1.44 27.94 1.77
CA THR A 459 2.02 29.25 2.04
C THR A 459 1.07 30.34 1.53
N LEU A 460 1.18 31.57 2.05
CA LEU A 460 0.50 32.74 1.45
C LEU A 460 0.83 32.87 -0.04
N ASN A 461 2.06 32.53 -0.44
CA ASN A 461 2.45 32.43 -1.84
C ASN A 461 1.56 31.45 -2.62
N THR A 462 1.18 30.31 -2.03
CA THR A 462 0.26 29.36 -2.68
C THR A 462 -1.19 29.86 -2.76
N LEU A 463 -1.54 30.99 -2.16
CA LEU A 463 -2.85 31.66 -2.35
C LEU A 463 -2.80 32.73 -3.46
N PHE A 464 -1.59 33.16 -3.88
CA PHE A 464 -1.39 34.30 -4.79
C PHE A 464 -0.56 33.98 -6.05
N GLU A 465 0.29 32.94 -6.02
CA GLU A 465 0.97 32.33 -7.18
C GLU A 465 0.16 31.15 -7.76
N SER A 466 -0.94 30.80 -7.10
CA SER A 466 -1.99 30.00 -7.69
C SER A 466 -2.97 30.93 -8.40
#